data_AF-A0A2N6C3L4-F1
#
_entry.id   AF-A0A2N6C3L4-F1
#
_cell.length_a   1.000
_cell.length_b   1.000
_cell.length_c   1.000
_cell.angle_alpha   90.00
_cell.angle_beta   90.00
_cell.angle_gamma   90.00
#
_symmetry.space_group_name_H-M   'P 1'
#
loop_
_entity.id
_entity.type
_entity.pdbx_description
1 polymer ?
#
loop_
_entity_poly.entity_id
_entity_poly.type
_entity_poly.pdbx_seq_one_letter_code
_entity_poly.pdbx_strand_id
1 'polypeptide(L)'
;MKKSVLCAAAFTLLFGFTVAGGAMAEDKGPAEITLNADGKKPAVFPHAKHQSGSLTCDDCHKALDVKQMSNKDYAHKEGCKSCHKEKGASTSCSTCHPRKKRAIEGC
;
A
#
# COMPACT_ATOMS: atom_id res chain seq x y z
N MET A 1 -22.35 59.86 -29.18
CA MET A 1 -22.52 60.74 -28.01
C MET A 1 -23.19 59.97 -26.87
N LYS A 2 -22.39 59.62 -25.84
CA LYS A 2 -22.71 59.57 -24.39
C LYS A 2 -23.89 58.72 -23.86
N LYS A 3 -23.50 57.70 -23.06
CA LYS A 3 -24.18 57.12 -21.86
C LYS A 3 -25.37 56.21 -22.23
N SER A 4 -25.36 54.90 -21.95
CA SER A 4 -25.25 54.34 -20.60
C SER A 4 -24.73 52.89 -20.63
N VAL A 5 -23.58 52.70 -20.00
CA VAL A 5 -23.26 51.48 -19.25
C VAL A 5 -24.13 51.54 -18.00
N LEU A 6 -24.91 50.49 -17.68
CA LEU A 6 -25.12 50.01 -16.30
C LEU A 6 -26.06 48.78 -16.28
N CYS A 7 -25.55 47.70 -15.67
CA CYS A 7 -26.27 46.74 -14.84
C CYS A 7 -27.37 45.86 -15.46
N ALA A 8 -26.97 44.71 -16.02
CA ALA A 8 -27.76 43.47 -15.93
C ALA A 8 -26.89 42.21 -16.17
N ALA A 9 -25.66 42.18 -15.65
CA ALA A 9 -24.84 40.98 -15.61
C ALA A 9 -24.78 40.48 -14.16
N ALA A 10 -25.86 39.88 -13.68
CA ALA A 10 -25.91 39.34 -12.33
C ALA A 10 -26.93 38.22 -12.23
N PHE A 11 -26.77 37.10 -12.95
CA PHE A 11 -27.33 35.81 -12.53
C PHE A 11 -26.71 34.58 -13.23
N THR A 12 -25.45 34.67 -13.69
CA THR A 12 -24.72 33.57 -14.33
C THR A 12 -23.33 33.35 -13.71
N LEU A 13 -23.23 33.33 -12.38
CA LEU A 13 -21.90 33.24 -11.74
C LEU A 13 -21.77 32.44 -10.44
N LEU A 14 -22.70 31.57 -10.05
CA LEU A 14 -22.58 30.90 -8.74
C LEU A 14 -22.88 29.40 -8.66
N PHE A 15 -22.74 28.64 -9.75
CA PHE A 15 -22.54 27.18 -9.65
C PHE A 15 -21.51 26.67 -10.67
N GLY A 16 -20.40 27.41 -10.81
CA GLY A 16 -19.15 26.81 -11.29
C GLY A 16 -18.54 25.98 -10.16
N PHE A 17 -19.18 24.88 -9.77
CA PHE A 17 -18.53 23.90 -8.90
C PHE A 17 -17.46 23.21 -9.75
N THR A 18 -16.31 23.86 -9.86
CA THR A 18 -15.09 23.24 -10.35
C THR A 18 -14.84 22.07 -9.42
N VAL A 19 -15.23 20.86 -9.84
CA VAL A 19 -14.61 19.64 -9.33
C VAL A 19 -13.13 19.78 -9.68
N ALA A 20 -12.38 20.36 -8.75
CA ALA A 20 -10.96 20.14 -8.68
C ALA A 20 -10.83 18.64 -8.47
N GLY A 21 -10.46 17.93 -9.53
CA GLY A 21 -10.12 16.52 -9.48
C GLY A 21 -8.96 16.36 -8.51
N GLY A 22 -9.28 16.17 -7.23
CA GLY A 22 -8.33 15.66 -6.26
C GLY A 22 -7.91 14.29 -6.76
N ALA A 23 -6.64 14.15 -7.10
CA ALA A 23 -6.02 12.85 -7.22
C ALA A 23 -6.26 12.14 -5.88
N MET A 24 -7.21 11.21 -5.85
CA MET A 24 -7.35 10.31 -4.73
C MET A 24 -6.07 9.49 -4.71
N ALA A 25 -5.14 9.86 -3.83
CA ALA A 25 -4.00 9.03 -3.54
C ALA A 25 -4.56 7.71 -3.01
N GLU A 26 -4.42 6.64 -3.79
CA GLU A 26 -4.88 5.33 -3.38
C GLU A 26 -4.05 4.88 -2.18
N ASP A 27 -4.70 4.53 -1.08
CA ASP A 27 -4.03 4.02 0.12
C ASP A 27 -3.37 2.69 -0.22
N LYS A 28 -2.06 2.72 -0.48
CA LYS A 28 -1.24 1.53 -0.75
C LYS A 28 -0.81 0.80 0.52
N GLY A 29 -1.29 1.24 1.70
CA GLY A 29 -0.84 0.73 2.98
C GLY A 29 0.61 1.12 3.30
N PRO A 30 1.14 0.63 4.45
CA PRO A 30 2.51 0.91 4.84
C PRO A 30 3.51 0.29 3.86
N ALA A 31 4.61 0.99 3.58
CA ALA A 31 5.64 0.52 2.66
C ALA A 31 6.38 -0.72 3.18
N GLU A 32 6.50 -0.85 4.51
CA GLU A 32 7.10 -1.98 5.20
C GLU A 32 6.25 -2.37 6.42
N ILE A 33 6.11 -3.66 6.66
CA ILE A 33 5.34 -4.23 7.76
C ILE A 33 6.28 -5.14 8.56
N THR A 34 6.33 -4.96 9.88
CA THR A 34 7.03 -5.89 10.77
C THR A 34 6.03 -6.85 11.39
N LEU A 35 6.14 -8.13 11.08
CA LEU A 35 5.32 -9.20 11.65
C LEU A 35 5.96 -9.68 12.96
N ASN A 36 5.14 -9.82 14.01
CA ASN A 36 5.57 -10.24 15.35
C ASN A 36 6.72 -9.36 15.88
N ALA A 37 6.54 -8.04 15.86
CA ALA A 37 7.55 -7.06 16.24
C ALA A 37 8.11 -7.28 17.67
N ASP A 38 7.25 -7.66 18.60
CA ASP A 38 7.62 -7.96 20.01
C ASP A 38 8.13 -9.39 20.22
N GLY A 39 8.15 -10.21 19.16
CA GLY A 39 8.57 -11.60 19.21
C GLY A 39 10.09 -11.77 19.19
N LYS A 40 10.55 -12.99 19.53
CA LYS A 40 11.99 -13.33 19.54
C LYS A 40 12.66 -13.22 18.16
N LYS A 41 11.88 -13.33 17.09
CA LYS A 41 12.34 -13.31 15.69
C LYS A 41 11.30 -12.56 14.85
N PRO A 42 11.29 -11.22 14.86
CA PRO A 42 10.38 -10.47 14.00
C PRO A 42 10.69 -10.79 12.54
N ALA A 43 9.67 -10.75 11.69
CA ALA A 43 9.85 -10.83 10.24
C ALA A 43 9.57 -9.48 9.60
N VAL A 44 10.36 -9.12 8.60
CA VAL A 44 10.18 -7.87 7.84
C VAL A 44 9.55 -8.19 6.49
N PHE A 45 8.42 -7.57 6.21
CA PHE A 45 7.69 -7.70 4.95
C PHE A 45 7.70 -6.34 4.21
N PRO A 46 8.50 -6.20 3.15
CA PRO A 46 8.53 -4.98 2.34
C PRO A 46 7.31 -4.95 1.40
N HIS A 47 6.16 -4.52 1.92
CA HIS A 47 4.87 -4.52 1.22
C HIS A 47 4.92 -3.74 -0.10
N ALA A 48 5.52 -2.54 -0.10
CA ALA A 48 5.68 -1.73 -1.32
C ALA A 48 6.48 -2.46 -2.41
N LYS A 49 7.48 -3.27 -2.05
CA LYS A 49 8.25 -4.05 -3.04
C LYS A 49 7.42 -5.12 -3.70
N HIS A 50 6.55 -5.78 -2.94
CA HIS A 50 5.65 -6.79 -3.49
C HIS A 50 4.60 -6.14 -4.42
N GLN A 51 4.09 -4.97 -4.06
CA GLN A 51 3.18 -4.19 -4.90
C GLN A 51 3.83 -3.66 -6.18
N SER A 52 5.12 -3.30 -6.14
CA SER A 52 5.85 -2.79 -7.32
C SER A 52 6.20 -3.87 -8.36
N GLY A 53 5.97 -5.15 -8.03
CA GLY A 53 6.21 -6.27 -8.92
C GLY A 53 5.01 -6.59 -9.82
N SER A 54 4.93 -7.84 -10.26
CA SER A 54 3.80 -8.36 -11.05
C SER A 54 2.60 -8.80 -10.19
N LEU A 55 2.55 -8.38 -8.92
CA LEU A 55 1.52 -8.82 -7.97
C LEU A 55 0.40 -7.77 -7.89
N THR A 56 -0.83 -8.27 -7.76
CA THR A 56 -2.03 -7.47 -7.55
C THR A 56 -2.41 -7.45 -6.06
N CYS A 57 -3.24 -6.48 -5.66
CA CYS A 57 -3.76 -6.41 -4.28
C CYS A 57 -4.46 -7.72 -3.88
N ASP A 58 -5.16 -8.31 -4.84
CA ASP A 58 -5.96 -9.52 -4.67
C ASP A 58 -5.13 -10.78 -4.45
N ASP A 59 -3.88 -10.81 -4.95
CA ASP A 59 -2.98 -11.96 -4.81
C ASP A 59 -2.68 -12.29 -3.34
N CYS A 60 -2.85 -11.33 -2.44
CA CYS A 60 -2.68 -11.51 -1.00
C CYS A 60 -3.98 -11.22 -0.22
N HIS A 61 -4.76 -10.21 -0.61
CA HIS A 61 -5.93 -9.79 0.17
C HIS A 61 -7.23 -10.59 -0.11
N LYS A 62 -7.26 -11.43 -1.16
CA LYS A 62 -8.32 -12.45 -1.30
C LYS A 62 -8.01 -13.73 -0.52
N ALA A 63 -6.74 -13.95 -0.18
CA ALA A 63 -6.28 -15.14 0.52
C ALA A 63 -6.40 -14.95 2.04
N LEU A 64 -7.54 -15.39 2.61
CA LEU A 64 -7.83 -15.34 4.05
C LEU A 64 -7.76 -13.91 4.67
N ASP A 65 -8.23 -13.76 5.90
CA ASP A 65 -8.07 -12.49 6.62
C ASP A 65 -6.56 -12.18 6.75
N VAL A 66 -6.15 -10.93 6.52
CA VAL A 66 -4.75 -10.47 6.65
C VAL A 66 -4.09 -10.88 7.96
N LYS A 67 -4.88 -11.06 9.04
CA LYS A 67 -4.40 -11.60 10.31
C LYS A 67 -3.92 -13.04 10.20
N GLN A 68 -4.59 -13.87 9.40
CA GLN A 68 -4.19 -15.27 9.16
C GLN A 68 -2.88 -15.35 8.38
N MET A 69 -2.59 -14.39 7.51
CA MET A 69 -1.31 -14.29 6.81
C MET A 69 -0.11 -14.14 7.74
N SER A 70 -0.30 -13.48 8.89
CA SER A 70 0.73 -13.30 9.91
C SER A 70 0.96 -14.52 10.81
N ASN A 71 0.13 -15.56 10.70
CA ASN A 71 0.29 -16.80 11.44
C ASN A 71 1.57 -17.53 10.99
N LYS A 72 2.37 -18.01 11.96
CA LYS A 72 3.62 -18.72 11.70
C LYS A 72 3.46 -19.89 10.75
N ASP A 73 2.49 -20.77 11.00
CA ASP A 73 2.35 -22.01 10.22
C ASP A 73 1.85 -21.70 8.81
N TYR A 74 0.93 -20.75 8.66
CA TYR A 74 0.52 -20.27 7.36
C TYR A 74 1.68 -19.65 6.58
N ALA A 75 2.40 -18.69 7.16
CA ALA A 75 3.51 -17.99 6.51
C ALA A 75 4.63 -18.95 6.04
N HIS A 76 4.89 -20.02 6.79
CA HIS A 76 5.93 -21.01 6.45
C HIS A 76 5.46 -22.13 5.50
N LYS A 77 4.16 -22.37 5.35
CA LYS A 77 3.63 -23.49 4.55
C LYS A 77 2.92 -23.03 3.29
N GLU A 78 1.93 -22.16 3.43
CA GLU A 78 0.98 -21.83 2.35
C GLU A 78 1.05 -20.37 1.90
N GLY A 79 1.47 -19.46 2.78
CA GLY A 79 1.57 -18.03 2.49
C GLY A 79 2.91 -17.65 1.88
N CYS A 80 3.77 -17.01 2.68
CA CYS A 80 5.01 -16.38 2.20
C CYS A 80 5.96 -17.38 1.53
N LYS A 81 6.25 -18.51 2.19
CA LYS A 81 7.26 -19.46 1.70
C LYS A 81 6.80 -20.20 0.44
N SER A 82 5.51 -20.51 0.31
CA SER A 82 4.98 -21.23 -0.85
C SER A 82 5.16 -20.39 -2.12
N CYS A 83 4.61 -19.17 -2.12
CA CYS A 83 4.73 -18.26 -3.25
C CYS A 83 6.21 -17.96 -3.58
N HIS A 84 7.07 -17.77 -2.58
CA HIS A 84 8.50 -17.57 -2.82
C HIS A 84 9.14 -18.78 -3.52
N LYS A 85 8.78 -20.01 -3.14
CA LYS A 85 9.28 -21.23 -3.78
C LYS A 85 8.80 -21.31 -5.23
N GLU A 86 7.54 -20.98 -5.49
CA GLU A 86 6.94 -21.01 -6.84
C GLU A 86 7.54 -19.94 -7.77
N LYS A 87 7.83 -18.75 -7.24
CA LYS A 87 8.38 -17.62 -8.00
C LYS A 87 9.92 -17.59 -8.01
N GLY A 88 10.58 -18.58 -7.41
CA GLY A 88 12.05 -18.61 -7.30
C GLY A 88 12.65 -17.51 -6.43
N ALA A 89 11.85 -16.89 -5.55
CA ALA A 89 12.31 -15.92 -4.58
C ALA A 89 13.00 -16.60 -3.38
N SER A 90 13.71 -15.81 -2.59
CA SER A 90 14.49 -16.36 -1.47
C SER A 90 13.59 -16.97 -0.39
N THR A 91 13.86 -18.23 -0.03
CA THR A 91 13.22 -18.94 1.08
C THR A 91 14.15 -19.09 2.30
N SER A 92 15.22 -18.29 2.36
CA SER A 92 16.17 -18.36 3.47
C SER A 92 15.62 -17.68 4.71
N CYS A 93 15.98 -18.21 5.89
CA CYS A 93 15.47 -17.72 7.17
C CYS A 93 15.78 -16.23 7.38
N SER A 94 16.98 -15.80 7.01
CA SER A 94 17.48 -14.44 7.25
C SER A 94 16.89 -13.40 6.29
N THR A 95 16.33 -13.82 5.15
CA THR A 95 15.64 -12.90 4.25
C THR A 95 14.40 -12.32 4.92
N CYS A 96 13.62 -13.17 5.60
CA CYS A 96 12.42 -12.73 6.32
C CYS A 96 12.75 -12.27 7.74
N HIS A 97 13.67 -12.95 8.44
CA HIS A 97 14.05 -12.66 9.83
C HIS A 97 15.47 -12.06 9.92
N PRO A 98 15.65 -10.77 9.59
CA PRO A 98 16.97 -10.15 9.59
C PRO A 98 17.54 -10.04 11.01
N ARG A 99 18.84 -10.32 11.17
CA ARG A 99 19.55 -10.27 12.48
C ARG A 99 19.79 -8.85 12.99
N LYS A 100 19.81 -7.88 12.10
CA LYS A 100 19.84 -6.45 12.44
C LYS A 100 18.47 -5.91 12.05
N LYS A 101 17.84 -5.08 12.89
CA LYS A 101 16.66 -4.31 12.46
C LYS A 101 17.08 -3.62 11.15
N ARG A 102 16.37 -3.91 10.06
CA ARG A 102 16.58 -3.19 8.80
C ARG A 102 16.35 -1.73 9.17
N ALA A 103 17.38 -0.90 9.06
CA ALA A 103 17.18 0.53 9.20
C ALA A 103 16.14 0.88 8.13
N ILE A 104 15.03 1.44 8.59
CA ILE A 104 14.00 2.08 7.77
C ILE A 104 14.69 3.26 7.09
N GLU A 105 15.41 3.00 6.01
CA GLU A 105 15.90 4.02 5.10
C GLU A 105 14.71 4.44 4.24
N GLY A 106 14.10 5.58 4.59
CA GLY A 106 13.10 6.24 3.76
C GLY A 106 11.80 6.60 4.48
N CYS A 107 11.88 7.41 5.53
CA CYS A 107 11.01 8.57 5.79
C CYS A 107 11.64 9.42 6.91
#